data_AF-A0A2V8Y0Z5-F1
#
_entry.id   AF-A0A2V8Y0Z5-F1
#
_cell.length_a   1.000
_cell.length_b   1.000
_cell.length_c   1.000
_cell.angle_alpha   90.00
_cell.angle_beta   90.00
_cell.angle_gamma   90.00
#
_symmetry.space_group_name_H-M   'P 1'
#
loop_
_entity.id
_entity.type
_entity.pdbx_description
1 polymer ?
#
loop_
_entity_poly.entity_id
_entity_poly.type
_entity_poly.pdbx_seq_one_letter_code
_entity_poly.pdbx_strand_id
1 'polypeptide(L)'
;MRRFNLAVLFLLILCGRSTAQTQPQPLPSNVKAQVDKVFEKWDKSDSPGCALGVYRDGQIIYKHGYGMANLNDDVPITPATVFHVASMSKQFTAASVVLLAQQEKLSLDDDVRKYIPDLPDFGERITIRHLVHHTSGLRDQWSLLGLAGWRYSLDLITDDDVMSVMTRQKDLNFKPGEKHVYCNTGYTLMGLIVKRVSGMSLREFTTKNIFEPLGMTHTHFRDDHAEIVKHNALGYGQEDKNKRFRLRVTNFDTVGATSLHTTVEDLQLWDENFYHPRLGGPAFLQQMLERGKLNNGEQLDYAFGLVVGKYKGLPTVDHAGGDAGYRSDMTRFPEQHFSAAVLCNAANTNPPALVRQVADILLAKDLKAPEPTPATEIAKSSGAPLSAEQMAALAGIYWNREDDDFHKILVKDGKLQINVGGDEFHTLKPAGETSFHVADVPWGDQVEIRFLPASSEKPPRLEQSFGGEKPDIFESATTFTPSGTELSEYVGAYVSEEIDPVYRIVLLDGNLSLTRLKRKAEALRPAVRDVFTGDIGTVRFTRDSRQHISGLVLNAGRIRNFRFEKKVD
;
A
#
# COMPACT_ATOMS: atom_id res chain seq x y z
N MET A 1 30.50 8.97 -84.04
CA MET A 1 29.11 9.08 -83.53
C MET A 1 28.63 7.66 -83.19
N ARG A 2 28.72 7.27 -81.90
CA ARG A 2 27.62 6.90 -80.96
C ARG A 2 26.82 5.67 -81.44
N ARG A 3 27.24 4.42 -81.16
CA ARG A 3 27.21 3.56 -79.94
C ARG A 3 25.81 3.21 -79.41
N PHE A 4 25.47 1.93 -79.55
CA PHE A 4 24.33 1.19 -78.99
C PHE A 4 24.42 1.08 -77.46
N ASN A 5 23.30 1.25 -76.74
CA ASN A 5 23.19 0.95 -75.31
C ASN A 5 22.31 -0.29 -75.11
N LEU A 6 22.89 -1.31 -74.49
CA LEU A 6 22.24 -2.54 -74.02
C LEU A 6 21.87 -2.32 -72.54
N ALA A 7 20.58 -2.32 -72.22
CA ALA A 7 20.12 -2.22 -70.83
C ALA A 7 20.06 -3.64 -70.21
N VAL A 8 20.88 -3.88 -69.19
CA VAL A 8 20.88 -5.10 -68.38
C VAL A 8 19.93 -4.89 -67.20
N LEU A 9 18.88 -5.71 -67.14
CA LEU A 9 17.92 -5.76 -66.03
C LEU A 9 18.45 -6.74 -64.97
N PHE A 10 18.88 -6.23 -63.81
CA PHE A 10 19.25 -7.06 -62.65
C PHE A 10 17.99 -7.38 -61.83
N LEU A 11 17.59 -8.66 -61.80
CA LEU A 11 16.54 -9.17 -60.92
C LEU A 11 17.16 -9.54 -59.56
N LEU A 12 16.94 -8.73 -58.54
CA LEU A 12 17.33 -9.02 -57.15
C LEU A 12 16.27 -9.93 -56.52
N ILE A 13 16.57 -11.23 -56.40
CA ILE A 13 15.77 -12.18 -55.62
C ILE A 13 16.12 -11.98 -54.15
N LEU A 14 15.33 -11.18 -53.42
CA LEU A 14 15.35 -11.18 -51.96
C LEU A 14 14.69 -12.46 -51.45
N CYS A 15 15.50 -13.46 -51.08
CA CYS A 15 15.06 -14.54 -50.22
C CYS A 15 14.81 -14.00 -48.81
N GLY A 16 13.59 -13.49 -48.57
CA GLY A 16 13.10 -13.20 -47.23
C GLY A 16 12.99 -14.50 -46.45
N ARG A 17 13.93 -14.74 -45.51
CA ARG A 17 13.73 -15.73 -44.45
C ARG A 17 12.61 -15.22 -43.56
N SER A 18 11.38 -15.67 -43.83
CA SER A 18 10.26 -15.53 -42.91
C SER A 18 10.60 -16.35 -41.67
N THR A 19 11.13 -15.71 -40.63
CA THR A 19 11.09 -16.26 -39.28
C THR A 19 9.62 -16.39 -38.93
N ALA A 20 9.07 -17.61 -39.08
CA ALA A 20 7.76 -17.93 -38.57
C ALA A 20 7.82 -17.68 -37.05
N GLN A 21 7.22 -16.58 -36.60
CA GLN A 21 6.88 -16.39 -35.19
C GLN A 21 5.93 -17.53 -34.86
N THR A 22 6.45 -18.56 -34.18
CA THR A 22 5.63 -19.61 -33.58
C THR A 22 4.62 -18.93 -32.68
N GLN A 23 3.34 -19.03 -33.02
CA GLN A 23 2.27 -18.57 -32.14
C GLN A 23 2.44 -19.25 -30.78
N PRO A 24 2.30 -18.51 -29.66
CA PRO A 24 2.43 -19.08 -28.34
C PRO A 24 1.49 -20.28 -28.21
N GLN A 25 2.00 -21.40 -27.72
CA GLN A 25 1.15 -22.56 -27.48
C GLN A 25 0.16 -22.21 -26.36
N PRO A 26 -1.16 -22.35 -26.60
CA PRO A 26 -2.15 -22.11 -25.56
C PRO A 26 -1.94 -23.11 -24.42
N LEU A 27 -2.32 -22.71 -23.19
CA LEU A 27 -2.26 -23.61 -22.04
C LEU A 27 -3.01 -24.93 -22.31
N PRO A 28 -2.46 -26.09 -21.91
CA PRO A 28 -3.18 -27.36 -21.96
C PRO A 28 -4.52 -27.27 -21.22
N SER A 29 -5.56 -27.93 -21.72
CA SER A 29 -6.93 -27.79 -21.21
C SER A 29 -7.07 -28.13 -19.71
N ASN A 30 -6.30 -29.10 -19.22
CA ASN A 30 -6.28 -29.44 -17.79
C ASN A 30 -5.63 -28.35 -16.93
N VAL A 31 -4.60 -27.67 -17.45
CA VAL A 31 -3.94 -26.55 -16.79
C VAL A 31 -4.85 -25.32 -16.80
N LYS A 32 -5.50 -25.04 -17.94
CA LYS A 32 -6.53 -24.00 -18.04
C LYS A 32 -7.63 -24.19 -16.98
N ALA A 33 -8.18 -25.40 -16.86
CA ALA A 33 -9.24 -25.68 -15.89
C ALA A 33 -8.77 -25.46 -14.43
N GLN A 34 -7.51 -25.77 -14.10
CA GLN A 34 -6.95 -25.48 -12.78
C GLN A 34 -6.81 -23.97 -12.54
N VAL A 35 -6.37 -23.22 -13.56
CA VAL A 35 -6.29 -21.76 -13.50
C VAL A 35 -7.68 -21.14 -13.33
N ASP A 36 -8.69 -21.57 -14.10
CA ASP A 36 -10.06 -21.07 -13.98
C ASP A 36 -10.66 -21.33 -12.59
N LYS A 37 -10.33 -22.49 -12.01
CA LYS A 37 -10.79 -22.88 -10.66
C LYS A 37 -10.34 -21.88 -9.58
N VAL A 38 -9.21 -21.20 -9.75
CA VAL A 38 -8.73 -20.15 -8.84
C VAL A 38 -9.74 -18.99 -8.71
N PHE A 39 -10.49 -18.72 -9.78
CA PHE A 39 -11.40 -17.57 -9.87
C PHE A 39 -12.88 -17.94 -9.66
N GLU A 40 -13.20 -19.21 -9.42
CA GLU A 40 -14.58 -19.73 -9.37
C GLU A 40 -15.51 -18.99 -8.40
N LYS A 41 -14.94 -18.43 -7.32
CA LYS A 41 -15.68 -17.67 -6.32
C LYS A 41 -16.35 -16.43 -6.93
N TRP A 42 -15.66 -15.81 -7.87
CA TRP A 42 -16.00 -14.52 -8.49
C TRP A 42 -16.63 -14.67 -9.87
N ASP A 43 -16.51 -15.85 -10.48
CA ASP A 43 -17.04 -16.13 -11.81
C ASP A 43 -18.53 -16.48 -11.78
N LYS A 44 -19.36 -15.47 -11.47
CA LYS A 44 -20.81 -15.60 -11.37
C LYS A 44 -21.50 -14.40 -12.00
N SER A 45 -22.72 -14.60 -12.49
CA SER A 45 -23.49 -13.53 -13.13
C SER A 45 -23.96 -12.44 -12.17
N ASP A 46 -24.01 -12.72 -10.87
CA ASP A 46 -24.41 -11.78 -9.82
C ASP A 46 -23.21 -11.27 -9.00
N SER A 47 -21.98 -11.51 -9.48
CA SER A 47 -20.75 -11.15 -8.78
C SER A 47 -19.89 -10.21 -9.63
N PRO A 48 -19.26 -9.19 -9.01
CA PRO A 48 -18.08 -8.58 -9.61
C PRO A 48 -16.97 -9.63 -9.72
N GLY A 49 -15.91 -9.34 -10.44
CA GLY A 49 -14.84 -10.30 -10.60
C GLY A 49 -13.52 -9.70 -11.05
N CYS A 50 -12.82 -10.42 -11.92
CA CYS A 50 -11.43 -10.13 -12.26
C CYS A 50 -11.11 -10.43 -13.72
N ALA A 51 -10.17 -9.67 -14.29
CA ALA A 51 -9.43 -10.04 -15.49
C ALA A 51 -8.07 -10.62 -15.09
N LEU A 52 -7.67 -11.70 -15.77
CA LEU A 52 -6.37 -12.35 -15.64
C LEU A 52 -5.61 -12.22 -16.96
N GLY A 53 -4.33 -11.84 -16.88
CA GLY A 53 -3.34 -12.02 -17.93
C GLY A 53 -2.15 -12.85 -17.42
N VAL A 54 -1.72 -13.83 -18.20
CA VAL A 54 -0.53 -14.66 -17.93
C VAL A 54 0.42 -14.52 -19.10
N TYR A 55 1.66 -14.10 -18.79
CA TYR A 55 2.67 -13.77 -19.77
C TYR A 55 3.86 -14.72 -19.62
N ARG A 56 4.40 -15.17 -20.75
CA ARG A 56 5.62 -15.97 -20.81
C ARG A 56 6.37 -15.66 -22.09
N ASP A 57 7.67 -15.43 -21.99
CA ASP A 57 8.56 -15.16 -23.12
C ASP A 57 8.04 -14.00 -24.00
N GLY A 58 7.53 -12.95 -23.36
CA GLY A 58 6.99 -11.76 -24.02
C GLY A 58 5.67 -11.95 -24.76
N GLN A 59 4.94 -13.04 -24.50
CA GLN A 59 3.64 -13.34 -25.10
C GLN A 59 2.57 -13.60 -24.04
N ILE A 60 1.31 -13.25 -24.35
CA ILE A 60 0.16 -13.67 -23.55
C ILE A 60 -0.13 -15.15 -23.86
N ILE A 61 0.14 -16.03 -22.90
CA ILE A 61 -0.16 -17.48 -23.01
C ILE A 61 -1.55 -17.85 -22.48
N TYR A 62 -2.13 -16.98 -21.65
CA TYR A 62 -3.51 -17.09 -21.19
C TYR A 62 -4.07 -15.74 -20.80
N LYS A 63 -5.33 -15.48 -21.15
CA LYS A 63 -6.09 -14.31 -20.68
C LYS A 63 -7.56 -14.66 -20.55
N HIS A 64 -8.18 -14.22 -19.47
CA HIS A 64 -9.60 -14.48 -19.24
C HIS A 64 -10.24 -13.41 -18.34
N GLY A 65 -11.56 -13.26 -18.46
CA GLY A 65 -12.35 -12.41 -17.58
C GLY A 65 -13.37 -13.29 -16.85
N TYR A 66 -13.56 -13.01 -15.56
CA TYR A 66 -14.43 -13.74 -14.65
C TYR A 66 -15.42 -12.76 -14.00
N GLY A 67 -16.69 -13.13 -13.95
CA GLY A 67 -17.75 -12.28 -13.35
C GLY A 67 -18.06 -11.01 -14.15
N MET A 68 -18.63 -10.00 -13.48
CA MET A 68 -19.23 -8.83 -14.13
C MET A 68 -18.44 -7.52 -13.91
N ALA A 69 -18.22 -6.77 -15.00
CA ALA A 69 -17.64 -5.43 -14.99
C ALA A 69 -18.68 -4.41 -14.51
N ASN A 70 -19.95 -4.65 -14.86
CA ASN A 70 -21.08 -3.85 -14.43
C ASN A 70 -22.26 -4.78 -14.07
N LEU A 71 -22.66 -4.78 -12.79
CA LEU A 71 -23.77 -5.58 -12.27
C LEU A 71 -25.15 -4.99 -12.58
N ASN A 72 -25.24 -3.70 -12.89
CA ASN A 72 -26.53 -3.09 -13.24
C ASN A 72 -26.95 -3.47 -14.66
N ASP A 73 -25.97 -3.67 -15.55
CA ASP A 73 -26.18 -3.85 -17.00
C ASP A 73 -25.73 -5.24 -17.49
N ASP A 74 -25.45 -6.16 -16.57
CA ASP A 74 -24.98 -7.53 -16.85
C ASP A 74 -23.80 -7.60 -17.84
N VAL A 75 -22.85 -6.66 -17.72
CA VAL A 75 -21.68 -6.58 -18.61
C VAL A 75 -20.58 -7.48 -18.07
N PRO A 76 -20.16 -8.54 -18.77
CA PRO A 76 -19.11 -9.44 -18.31
C PRO A 76 -17.73 -8.78 -18.35
N ILE A 77 -16.85 -9.22 -17.47
CA ILE A 77 -15.43 -8.88 -17.56
C ILE A 77 -14.81 -9.62 -18.74
N THR A 78 -13.97 -8.91 -19.49
CA THR A 78 -13.15 -9.45 -20.56
C THR A 78 -11.69 -9.04 -20.34
N PRO A 79 -10.72 -9.65 -21.03
CA PRO A 79 -9.33 -9.17 -20.97
C PRO A 79 -9.14 -7.71 -21.41
N ALA A 80 -10.05 -7.17 -22.23
CA ALA A 80 -10.05 -5.78 -22.67
C ALA A 80 -10.81 -4.81 -21.74
N THR A 81 -11.39 -5.33 -20.64
CA THR A 81 -12.04 -4.48 -19.63
C THR A 81 -10.99 -3.60 -18.96
N VAL A 82 -11.29 -2.30 -18.89
CA VAL A 82 -10.43 -1.29 -18.28
C VAL A 82 -10.71 -1.23 -16.78
N PHE A 83 -9.65 -1.25 -15.96
CA PHE A 83 -9.74 -1.15 -14.51
C PHE A 83 -8.91 0.03 -14.01
N HIS A 84 -9.40 0.71 -12.97
CA HIS A 84 -8.58 1.53 -12.09
C HIS A 84 -7.64 0.64 -11.27
N VAL A 85 -6.33 0.75 -11.48
CA VAL A 85 -5.33 -0.16 -10.86
C VAL A 85 -4.66 0.42 -9.61
N ALA A 86 -5.22 1.52 -9.07
CA ALA A 86 -4.80 2.09 -7.80
C ALA A 86 -3.26 2.29 -7.74
N SER A 87 -2.63 1.88 -6.64
CA SER A 87 -1.19 2.02 -6.41
C SER A 87 -0.28 1.31 -7.42
N MET A 88 -0.76 0.41 -8.28
CA MET A 88 0.07 -0.06 -9.40
C MET A 88 0.51 1.08 -10.31
N SER A 89 -0.21 2.21 -10.31
CA SER A 89 0.16 3.42 -11.06
C SER A 89 1.54 3.96 -10.72
N LYS A 90 2.03 3.70 -9.50
CA LYS A 90 3.26 4.25 -8.96
C LYS A 90 4.49 3.92 -9.81
N GLN A 91 4.56 2.71 -10.36
CA GLN A 91 5.67 2.33 -11.25
C GLN A 91 5.75 3.22 -12.52
N PHE A 92 4.62 3.72 -13.01
CA PHE A 92 4.58 4.60 -14.19
C PHE A 92 4.94 6.05 -13.85
N THR A 93 4.57 6.51 -12.66
CA THR A 93 5.02 7.81 -12.14
C THR A 93 6.51 7.81 -11.88
N ALA A 94 7.03 6.76 -11.24
CA ALA A 94 8.46 6.63 -10.99
C ALA A 94 9.24 6.50 -12.31
N ALA A 95 8.74 5.75 -13.28
CA ALA A 95 9.30 5.69 -14.63
C ALA A 95 9.37 7.09 -15.29
N SER A 96 8.36 7.93 -15.08
CA SER A 96 8.36 9.30 -15.61
C SER A 96 9.49 10.15 -15.00
N VAL A 97 9.72 10.01 -13.68
CA VAL A 97 10.82 10.67 -12.98
C VAL A 97 12.18 10.16 -13.47
N VAL A 98 12.33 8.84 -13.65
CA VAL A 98 13.56 8.23 -14.21
C VAL A 98 13.85 8.77 -15.61
N LEU A 99 12.87 8.82 -16.50
CA LEU A 99 13.03 9.34 -17.86
C LEU A 99 13.44 10.83 -17.85
N LEU A 100 12.87 11.64 -16.97
CA LEU A 100 13.26 13.04 -16.81
C LEU A 100 14.67 13.20 -16.22
N ALA A 101 15.07 12.32 -15.29
CA ALA A 101 16.41 12.31 -14.72
C ALA A 101 17.47 11.94 -15.76
N GLN A 102 17.19 10.93 -16.61
CA GLN A 102 18.05 10.57 -17.74
C GLN A 102 18.19 11.68 -18.78
N GLN A 103 17.17 12.53 -18.91
CA GLN A 103 17.20 13.74 -19.74
C GLN A 103 17.88 14.93 -19.05
N GLU A 104 18.47 14.73 -17.86
CA GLU A 104 19.12 15.76 -17.03
C GLU A 104 18.21 16.94 -16.66
N LYS A 105 16.89 16.76 -16.74
CA LYS A 105 15.90 17.80 -16.41
C LYS A 105 15.64 17.92 -14.90
N LEU A 106 15.94 16.86 -14.17
CA LEU A 106 15.91 16.82 -12.71
C LEU A 106 16.99 15.89 -12.18
N SER A 107 17.38 16.07 -10.93
CA SER A 107 18.15 15.09 -10.16
C SER A 107 17.26 14.45 -9.10
N LEU A 108 17.45 13.15 -8.85
CA LEU A 108 16.76 12.48 -7.73
C LEU A 108 17.15 13.08 -6.36
N ASP A 109 18.31 13.73 -6.29
CA ASP A 109 18.80 14.35 -5.07
C ASP A 109 18.39 15.83 -4.97
N ASP A 110 17.68 16.38 -5.96
CA ASP A 110 17.08 17.70 -5.85
C ASP A 110 16.10 17.77 -4.67
N ASP A 111 16.12 18.89 -3.96
CA ASP A 111 15.10 19.18 -2.96
C ASP A 111 13.73 19.34 -3.64
N VAL A 112 12.69 18.70 -3.08
CA VAL A 112 11.32 18.75 -3.62
C VAL A 112 10.79 20.17 -3.73
N ARG A 113 11.19 21.08 -2.83
CA ARG A 113 10.76 22.50 -2.81
C ARG A 113 11.32 23.30 -3.98
N LYS A 114 12.39 22.83 -4.64
CA LYS A 114 12.86 23.39 -5.93
C LYS A 114 11.74 23.40 -6.97
N TYR A 115 10.92 22.36 -6.97
CA TYR A 115 9.81 22.17 -7.90
C TYR A 115 8.46 22.48 -7.25
N ILE A 116 8.37 22.43 -5.92
CA ILE A 116 7.14 22.67 -5.14
C ILE A 116 7.39 23.68 -4.02
N PRO A 117 7.56 24.97 -4.36
CA PRO A 117 7.91 26.00 -3.37
C PRO A 117 6.80 26.24 -2.33
N ASP A 118 5.57 25.82 -2.63
CA ASP A 118 4.41 25.92 -1.74
C ASP A 118 4.52 24.96 -0.53
N LEU A 119 5.38 23.93 -0.60
CA LEU A 119 5.58 23.04 0.55
C LEU A 119 6.31 23.77 1.70
N PRO A 120 5.87 23.56 2.95
CA PRO A 120 6.51 24.13 4.13
C PRO A 120 7.99 23.79 4.22
N ASP A 121 8.74 24.70 4.84
CA ASP A 121 10.08 24.38 5.30
C ASP A 121 9.98 23.58 6.61
N PHE A 122 10.22 22.28 6.53
CA PHE A 122 10.23 21.40 7.70
C PHE A 122 11.57 21.47 8.47
N GLY A 123 12.52 22.30 8.04
CA GLY A 123 13.87 22.36 8.61
C GLY A 123 14.77 21.19 8.19
N GLU A 124 14.27 20.28 7.35
CA GLU A 124 14.96 19.09 6.85
C GLU A 124 14.86 19.03 5.32
N ARG A 125 15.95 18.64 4.64
CA ARG A 125 15.97 18.49 3.18
C ARG A 125 15.24 17.23 2.75
N ILE A 126 14.16 17.38 1.97
CA ILE A 126 13.42 16.26 1.39
C ILE A 126 13.75 16.18 -0.09
N THR A 127 14.28 15.05 -0.57
CA THR A 127 14.65 14.85 -1.97
C THR A 127 13.60 14.05 -2.74
N ILE A 128 13.66 14.11 -4.07
CA ILE A 128 12.82 13.25 -4.93
C ILE A 128 13.08 11.76 -4.64
N ARG A 129 14.33 11.38 -4.35
CA ARG A 129 14.71 10.03 -3.92
C ARG A 129 13.95 9.58 -2.67
N HIS A 130 13.79 10.48 -1.70
CA HIS A 130 12.98 10.19 -0.51
C HIS A 130 11.50 9.95 -0.84
N LEU A 131 10.95 10.67 -1.84
CA LEU A 131 9.57 10.45 -2.30
C LEU A 131 9.41 9.08 -2.97
N VAL A 132 10.32 8.73 -3.88
CA VAL A 132 10.28 7.47 -4.64
C VAL A 132 10.27 6.26 -3.70
N HIS A 133 11.12 6.28 -2.66
CA HIS A 133 11.33 5.14 -1.76
C HIS A 133 10.50 5.19 -0.47
N HIS A 134 9.54 6.10 -0.35
CA HIS A 134 8.69 6.27 0.85
C HIS A 134 9.49 6.51 2.14
N THR A 135 10.54 7.33 2.06
CA THR A 135 11.41 7.68 3.20
C THR A 135 11.40 9.18 3.51
N SER A 136 10.39 9.92 3.03
CA SER A 136 10.36 11.39 3.13
C SER A 136 9.95 11.95 4.50
N GLY A 137 9.30 11.15 5.34
CA GLY A 137 8.67 11.64 6.57
C GLY A 137 7.36 12.41 6.34
N LEU A 138 6.96 12.66 5.09
CA LEU A 138 5.70 13.35 4.80
C LEU A 138 4.49 12.53 5.27
N ARG A 139 3.43 13.22 5.69
CA ARG A 139 2.16 12.58 6.05
C ARG A 139 1.39 12.18 4.80
N ASP A 140 0.66 11.08 4.90
CA ASP A 140 -0.14 10.54 3.79
C ASP A 140 -1.38 11.41 3.52
N GLN A 141 -1.55 11.84 2.26
CA GLN A 141 -2.60 12.77 1.84
C GLN A 141 -4.01 12.26 2.13
N TRP A 142 -4.26 10.94 2.02
CA TRP A 142 -5.60 10.39 2.24
C TRP A 142 -5.95 10.43 3.72
N SER A 143 -4.96 10.20 4.57
CA SER A 143 -5.09 10.32 6.01
C SER A 143 -5.36 11.77 6.39
N LEU A 144 -4.61 12.73 5.83
CA LEU A 144 -4.78 14.16 6.10
C LEU A 144 -6.15 14.69 5.64
N LEU A 145 -6.57 14.35 4.43
CA LEU A 145 -7.91 14.69 3.91
C LEU A 145 -9.01 14.06 4.78
N GLY A 146 -8.81 12.82 5.24
CA GLY A 146 -9.70 12.15 6.17
C GLY A 146 -9.86 12.91 7.50
N LEU A 147 -8.74 13.42 8.06
CA LEU A 147 -8.77 14.28 9.25
C LEU A 147 -9.45 15.63 8.96
N ALA A 148 -9.25 16.18 7.77
CA ALA A 148 -9.90 17.39 7.30
C ALA A 148 -11.40 17.19 6.96
N GLY A 149 -11.92 15.97 7.07
CA GLY A 149 -13.36 15.67 6.95
C GLY A 149 -13.81 15.18 5.57
N TRP A 150 -12.90 14.98 4.62
CA TRP A 150 -13.25 14.43 3.30
C TRP A 150 -13.75 12.99 3.45
N ARG A 151 -14.79 12.65 2.69
CA ARG A 151 -15.36 11.30 2.65
C ARG A 151 -14.91 10.58 1.40
N TYR A 152 -14.06 9.57 1.58
CA TYR A 152 -13.58 8.74 0.49
C TYR A 152 -14.73 8.12 -0.31
N SER A 153 -14.59 8.05 -1.63
CA SER A 153 -15.62 7.61 -2.57
C SER A 153 -16.92 8.43 -2.61
N LEU A 154 -17.02 9.56 -1.89
CA LEU A 154 -18.21 10.42 -1.86
C LEU A 154 -17.90 11.88 -2.24
N ASP A 155 -16.82 12.44 -1.69
CA ASP A 155 -16.36 13.78 -2.04
C ASP A 155 -15.39 13.68 -3.24
N LEU A 156 -15.42 14.67 -4.14
CA LEU A 156 -14.39 14.84 -5.16
C LEU A 156 -13.08 15.22 -4.46
N ILE A 157 -11.96 14.64 -4.89
CA ILE A 157 -10.63 15.03 -4.44
C ILE A 157 -9.80 15.44 -5.66
N THR A 158 -9.36 16.69 -5.66
CA THR A 158 -8.50 17.30 -6.67
C THR A 158 -7.06 17.42 -6.20
N ASP A 159 -6.13 17.72 -7.10
CA ASP A 159 -4.77 18.10 -6.72
C ASP A 159 -4.75 19.32 -5.77
N ASP A 160 -5.66 20.29 -5.93
CA ASP A 160 -5.76 21.46 -5.06
C ASP A 160 -6.20 21.09 -3.64
N ASP A 161 -7.13 20.13 -3.50
CA ASP A 161 -7.53 19.61 -2.19
C ASP A 161 -6.35 18.93 -1.47
N VAL A 162 -5.57 18.12 -2.20
CA VAL A 162 -4.34 17.50 -1.66
C VAL A 162 -3.34 18.58 -1.25
N MET A 163 -3.08 19.57 -2.10
CA MET A 163 -2.16 20.66 -1.78
C MET A 163 -2.67 21.52 -0.61
N SER A 164 -3.98 21.66 -0.42
CA SER A 164 -4.55 22.43 0.70
C SER A 164 -4.20 21.85 2.07
N VAL A 165 -4.10 20.52 2.20
CA VAL A 165 -3.69 19.89 3.46
C VAL A 165 -2.17 19.76 3.55
N MET A 166 -1.48 19.54 2.43
CA MET A 166 -0.02 19.40 2.42
C MET A 166 0.72 20.70 2.73
N THR A 167 0.23 21.83 2.22
CA THR A 167 0.85 23.14 2.44
C THR A 167 0.67 23.68 3.86
N ARG A 168 -0.26 23.10 4.63
CA ARG A 168 -0.49 23.45 6.03
C ARG A 168 0.24 22.56 7.02
N GLN A 169 0.86 21.48 6.56
CA GLN A 169 1.56 20.53 7.43
C GLN A 169 2.67 21.23 8.23
N LYS A 170 2.73 21.00 9.54
CA LYS A 170 3.69 21.69 10.42
C LYS A 170 4.93 20.87 10.77
N ASP A 171 4.84 19.55 10.66
CA ASP A 171 5.89 18.64 11.10
C ASP A 171 5.89 17.34 10.28
N LEU A 172 7.01 16.63 10.24
CA LEU A 172 7.15 15.32 9.63
C LEU A 172 6.77 14.21 10.61
N ASN A 173 6.48 13.01 10.09
CA ASN A 173 6.34 11.82 10.91
C ASN A 173 7.68 11.37 11.52
N PHE A 174 8.77 11.58 10.79
CA PHE A 174 10.15 11.20 11.12
C PHE A 174 11.11 11.95 10.17
N LYS A 175 12.42 11.92 10.45
CA LYS A 175 13.38 12.61 9.59
C LYS A 175 13.56 11.91 8.23
N PRO A 176 13.78 12.65 7.14
CA PRO A 176 13.97 12.02 5.84
C PRO A 176 15.11 10.98 5.85
N GLY A 177 14.82 9.79 5.30
CA GLY A 177 15.73 8.64 5.27
C GLY A 177 15.76 7.78 6.56
N GLU A 178 15.09 8.19 7.63
CA GLU A 178 15.15 7.49 8.93
C GLU A 178 14.31 6.21 8.95
N LYS A 179 13.07 6.26 8.44
CA LYS A 179 12.13 5.14 8.40
C LYS A 179 11.57 4.95 6.99
N HIS A 180 11.01 3.78 6.71
CA HIS A 180 10.24 3.49 5.51
C HIS A 180 8.75 3.44 5.85
N VAL A 181 7.98 4.43 5.42
CA VAL A 181 6.52 4.48 5.63
C VAL A 181 5.84 4.85 4.33
N TYR A 182 5.12 3.89 3.76
CA TYR A 182 4.39 4.06 2.51
C TYR A 182 3.53 5.32 2.51
N CYS A 183 3.76 6.23 1.57
CA CYS A 183 3.13 7.54 1.55
C CYS A 183 2.65 7.90 0.15
N ASN A 184 1.33 8.03 -0.04
CA ASN A 184 0.78 8.39 -1.34
C ASN A 184 1.15 9.80 -1.77
N THR A 185 1.28 10.73 -0.81
CA THR A 185 1.71 12.11 -1.04
C THR A 185 2.96 12.17 -1.90
N GLY A 186 3.97 11.34 -1.62
CA GLY A 186 5.22 11.37 -2.38
C GLY A 186 5.01 11.14 -3.88
N TYR A 187 4.12 10.22 -4.25
CA TYR A 187 3.83 9.92 -5.65
C TYR A 187 2.94 10.96 -6.33
N THR A 188 2.00 11.57 -5.61
CA THR A 188 1.22 12.71 -6.12
C THR A 188 2.12 13.91 -6.37
N LEU A 189 3.02 14.24 -5.42
CA LEU A 189 4.01 15.29 -5.59
C LEU A 189 4.94 15.00 -6.77
N MET A 190 5.37 13.75 -6.98
CA MET A 190 6.14 13.39 -8.17
C MET A 190 5.36 13.62 -9.48
N GLY A 191 4.04 13.38 -9.49
CA GLY A 191 3.18 13.76 -10.61
C GLY A 191 3.21 15.27 -10.90
N LEU A 192 3.15 16.10 -9.85
CA LEU A 192 3.28 17.56 -9.96
C LEU A 192 4.69 18.00 -10.41
N ILE A 193 5.74 17.31 -9.95
CA ILE A 193 7.13 17.56 -10.41
C ILE A 193 7.24 17.27 -11.90
N VAL A 194 6.73 16.12 -12.38
CA VAL A 194 6.69 15.80 -13.82
C VAL A 194 5.99 16.93 -14.58
N LYS A 195 4.84 17.42 -14.07
CA LYS A 195 4.11 18.54 -14.68
C LYS A 195 4.94 19.81 -14.79
N ARG A 196 5.58 20.22 -13.69
CA ARG A 196 6.35 21.46 -13.63
C ARG A 196 7.67 21.39 -14.41
N VAL A 197 8.31 20.23 -14.46
CA VAL A 197 9.58 20.02 -15.19
C VAL A 197 9.37 19.86 -16.69
N SER A 198 8.31 19.16 -17.10
CA SER A 198 8.08 18.87 -18.53
C SER A 198 7.15 19.85 -19.24
N GLY A 199 6.32 20.59 -18.49
CA GLY A 199 5.23 21.39 -19.03
C GLY A 199 4.00 20.58 -19.48
N MET A 200 3.99 19.27 -19.25
CA MET A 200 2.90 18.34 -19.60
C MET A 200 2.28 17.76 -18.34
N SER A 201 0.96 17.62 -18.26
CA SER A 201 0.33 16.81 -17.20
C SER A 201 0.95 15.40 -17.13
N LEU A 202 0.84 14.72 -15.99
CA LEU A 202 1.33 13.34 -15.88
C LEU A 202 0.67 12.42 -16.92
N ARG A 203 -0.63 12.63 -17.20
CA ARG A 203 -1.36 11.95 -18.29
C ARG A 203 -0.69 12.16 -19.64
N GLU A 204 -0.46 13.40 -20.05
CA GLU A 204 0.15 13.72 -21.35
C GLU A 204 1.58 13.19 -21.44
N PHE A 205 2.38 13.36 -20.37
CA PHE A 205 3.76 12.89 -20.34
C PHE A 205 3.85 11.37 -20.48
N THR A 206 3.06 10.63 -19.70
CA THR A 206 3.07 9.16 -19.74
C THR A 206 2.51 8.62 -21.04
N THR A 207 1.45 9.25 -21.58
CA THR A 207 0.92 8.89 -22.91
C THR A 207 2.01 8.99 -23.98
N LYS A 208 2.66 10.15 -24.08
CA LYS A 208 3.66 10.42 -25.11
C LYS A 208 4.96 9.62 -24.94
N ASN A 209 5.43 9.45 -23.70
CA ASN A 209 6.78 8.93 -23.45
C ASN A 209 6.79 7.48 -22.97
N ILE A 210 5.64 6.89 -22.65
CA ILE A 210 5.54 5.50 -22.13
C ILE A 210 4.49 4.71 -22.92
N PHE A 211 3.23 5.15 -22.92
CA PHE A 211 2.13 4.32 -23.42
C PHE A 211 2.12 4.20 -24.94
N GLU A 212 2.22 5.32 -25.69
CA GLU A 212 2.27 5.29 -27.15
C GLU A 212 3.52 4.54 -27.67
N PRO A 213 4.75 4.76 -27.17
CA PRO A 213 5.92 4.01 -27.60
C PRO A 213 5.84 2.49 -27.34
N LEU A 214 5.11 2.08 -26.31
CA LEU A 214 4.88 0.66 -25.99
C LEU A 214 3.64 0.07 -26.66
N GLY A 215 2.75 0.90 -27.22
CA GLY A 215 1.48 0.47 -27.82
C GLY A 215 0.36 0.21 -26.80
N MET A 216 0.46 0.74 -25.58
CA MET A 216 -0.53 0.61 -24.51
C MET A 216 -1.74 1.55 -24.73
N THR A 217 -2.55 1.23 -25.75
CA THR A 217 -3.62 2.11 -26.26
C THR A 217 -4.87 2.21 -25.38
N HIS A 218 -5.00 1.36 -24.37
CA HIS A 218 -6.09 1.38 -23.38
C HIS A 218 -5.62 1.83 -22.00
N THR A 219 -4.42 2.44 -21.93
CA THR A 219 -3.80 2.87 -20.69
C THR A 219 -3.66 4.37 -20.61
N HIS A 220 -4.16 4.97 -19.54
CA HIS A 220 -3.97 6.39 -19.25
C HIS A 220 -4.18 6.68 -17.76
N PHE A 221 -3.55 7.74 -17.26
CA PHE A 221 -3.96 8.32 -15.98
C PHE A 221 -5.27 9.08 -16.18
N ARG A 222 -6.28 8.85 -15.34
CA ARG A 222 -7.52 9.63 -15.33
C ARG A 222 -7.39 10.81 -14.36
N ASP A 223 -7.29 12.01 -14.89
CA ASP A 223 -7.22 13.28 -14.15
C ASP A 223 -8.53 14.09 -14.20
N ASP A 224 -9.58 13.52 -14.81
CA ASP A 224 -10.96 14.03 -14.80
C ASP A 224 -11.92 12.89 -14.41
N HIS A 225 -12.52 13.00 -13.23
CA HIS A 225 -13.45 12.02 -12.67
C HIS A 225 -14.73 11.87 -13.50
N ALA A 226 -15.12 12.88 -14.28
CA ALA A 226 -16.31 12.87 -15.10
C ALA A 226 -16.08 12.29 -16.51
N GLU A 227 -14.82 11.98 -16.85
CA GLU A 227 -14.47 11.41 -18.15
C GLU A 227 -15.17 10.06 -18.39
N ILE A 228 -15.68 9.89 -19.60
CA ILE A 228 -16.24 8.62 -20.06
C ILE A 228 -15.10 7.69 -20.51
N VAL A 229 -14.80 6.68 -19.69
CA VAL A 229 -13.85 5.62 -20.02
C VAL A 229 -14.60 4.43 -20.63
N LYS A 230 -14.27 4.09 -21.89
CA LYS A 230 -14.86 2.92 -22.57
C LYS A 230 -14.41 1.61 -21.91
N HIS A 231 -15.31 0.63 -21.88
CA HIS A 231 -15.06 -0.69 -21.30
C HIS A 231 -14.63 -0.68 -19.82
N ASN A 232 -14.96 0.39 -19.09
CA ASN A 232 -14.57 0.56 -17.69
C ASN A 232 -15.37 -0.36 -16.75
N ALA A 233 -14.67 -1.06 -15.86
CA ALA A 233 -15.30 -1.78 -14.77
C ALA A 233 -15.72 -0.81 -13.66
N LEU A 234 -16.91 -1.00 -13.11
CA LEU A 234 -17.35 -0.30 -11.90
C LEU A 234 -16.85 -1.04 -10.66
N GLY A 235 -16.28 -0.33 -9.69
CA GLY A 235 -15.81 -0.90 -8.43
C GLY A 235 -16.95 -1.23 -7.46
N TYR A 236 -16.88 -2.38 -6.81
CA TYR A 236 -17.87 -2.85 -5.84
C TYR A 236 -17.27 -3.19 -4.49
N GLY A 237 -18.05 -3.03 -3.42
CA GLY A 237 -17.73 -3.49 -2.08
C GLY A 237 -18.90 -4.26 -1.45
N GLN A 238 -18.58 -5.11 -0.49
CA GLN A 238 -19.54 -5.95 0.23
C GLN A 238 -19.21 -5.90 1.71
N GLU A 239 -20.16 -5.46 2.55
CA GLU A 239 -19.93 -5.35 4.01
C GLU A 239 -19.80 -6.74 4.68
N ASP A 240 -20.55 -7.73 4.19
CA ASP A 240 -20.56 -9.13 4.64
C ASP A 240 -20.88 -10.02 3.43
N LYS A 241 -20.35 -11.24 3.38
CA LYS A 241 -20.60 -12.26 2.34
C LYS A 241 -22.09 -12.49 2.03
N ASN A 242 -22.99 -12.25 2.98
CA ASN A 242 -24.43 -12.46 2.83
C ASN A 242 -25.19 -11.21 2.34
N LYS A 243 -24.53 -10.05 2.22
CA LYS A 243 -25.16 -8.81 1.75
C LYS A 243 -24.91 -8.59 0.27
N ARG A 244 -25.75 -7.79 -0.39
CA ARG A 244 -25.54 -7.41 -1.80
C ARG A 244 -24.29 -6.55 -1.97
N PHE A 245 -23.65 -6.66 -3.13
CA PHE A 245 -22.62 -5.73 -3.56
C PHE A 245 -23.18 -4.31 -3.69
N ARG A 246 -22.34 -3.31 -3.40
CA ARG A 246 -22.65 -1.88 -3.55
C ARG A 246 -21.52 -1.19 -4.31
N LEU A 247 -21.87 -0.17 -5.10
CA LEU A 247 -20.90 0.65 -5.80
C LEU A 247 -19.92 1.30 -4.80
N ARG A 248 -18.64 1.24 -5.15
CA ARG A 248 -17.50 1.81 -4.44
C ARG A 248 -16.51 2.33 -5.49
N VAL A 249 -16.88 3.43 -6.14
CA VAL A 249 -16.06 4.07 -7.18
C VAL A 249 -15.15 5.14 -6.56
N THR A 250 -14.10 5.51 -7.30
CA THR A 250 -13.19 6.60 -6.98
C THR A 250 -13.70 7.89 -7.62
N ASN A 251 -13.55 9.02 -6.92
CA ASN A 251 -13.95 10.34 -7.41
C ASN A 251 -12.75 11.29 -7.31
N PHE A 252 -11.78 11.12 -8.20
CA PHE A 252 -10.48 11.78 -8.15
C PHE A 252 -10.16 12.52 -9.44
N ASP A 253 -9.69 13.76 -9.27
CA ASP A 253 -8.98 14.58 -10.25
C ASP A 253 -7.54 14.77 -9.76
N THR A 254 -6.95 13.69 -9.25
CA THR A 254 -5.57 13.63 -8.77
C THR A 254 -4.94 12.32 -9.21
N VAL A 255 -3.66 12.38 -9.59
CA VAL A 255 -2.93 11.31 -10.27
C VAL A 255 -1.55 11.09 -9.66
N GLY A 256 -0.85 10.07 -10.14
CA GLY A 256 0.49 9.71 -9.68
C GLY A 256 0.44 8.54 -8.71
N ALA A 257 -0.06 8.79 -7.50
CA ALA A 257 -0.23 7.74 -6.49
C ALA A 257 -1.33 6.71 -6.83
N THR A 258 -2.28 7.10 -7.69
CA THR A 258 -3.45 6.31 -8.10
C THR A 258 -3.94 6.76 -9.50
N SER A 259 -5.17 6.40 -9.86
CA SER A 259 -5.92 6.87 -11.04
C SER A 259 -5.43 6.39 -12.41
N LEU A 260 -4.47 5.46 -12.46
CA LEU A 260 -4.14 4.78 -13.71
C LEU A 260 -5.25 3.78 -14.07
N HIS A 261 -5.75 3.89 -15.30
CA HIS A 261 -6.68 2.97 -15.91
C HIS A 261 -5.93 2.16 -16.97
N THR A 262 -6.08 0.83 -16.97
CA THR A 262 -5.39 -0.07 -17.90
C THR A 262 -6.13 -1.40 -18.05
N THR A 263 -5.62 -2.29 -18.91
CA THR A 263 -6.11 -3.66 -19.14
C THR A 263 -4.98 -4.66 -18.86
N VAL A 264 -5.33 -5.94 -18.69
CA VAL A 264 -4.30 -6.99 -18.62
C VAL A 264 -3.53 -7.13 -19.95
N GLU A 265 -4.15 -6.77 -21.08
CA GLU A 265 -3.47 -6.83 -22.37
C GLU A 265 -2.38 -5.75 -22.50
N ASP A 266 -2.66 -4.53 -22.08
CA ASP A 266 -1.67 -3.44 -22.07
C ASP A 266 -0.56 -3.70 -21.05
N LEU A 267 -0.89 -4.27 -19.89
CA LEU A 267 0.11 -4.63 -18.87
C LEU A 267 1.14 -5.65 -19.36
N GLN A 268 0.82 -6.46 -20.36
CA GLN A 268 1.82 -7.33 -20.99
C GLN A 268 2.88 -6.54 -21.76
N LEU A 269 2.50 -5.44 -22.41
CA LEU A 269 3.46 -4.57 -23.13
C LEU A 269 4.39 -3.85 -22.14
N TRP A 270 3.84 -3.43 -20.99
CA TRP A 270 4.63 -2.91 -19.88
C TRP A 270 5.52 -4.00 -19.24
N ASP A 271 5.04 -5.24 -19.14
CA ASP A 271 5.84 -6.38 -18.73
C ASP A 271 7.06 -6.58 -19.63
N GLU A 272 6.85 -6.55 -20.94
CA GLU A 272 7.92 -6.85 -21.88
C GLU A 272 9.00 -5.76 -21.92
N ASN A 273 8.64 -4.51 -21.58
CA ASN A 273 9.64 -3.45 -21.38
C ASN A 273 10.59 -3.75 -20.20
N PHE A 274 10.19 -4.59 -19.23
CA PHE A 274 11.10 -5.03 -18.16
C PHE A 274 12.21 -5.96 -18.68
N TYR A 275 11.90 -6.83 -19.64
CA TYR A 275 12.87 -7.79 -20.18
C TYR A 275 13.65 -7.22 -21.37
N HIS A 276 13.00 -6.39 -22.17
CA HIS A 276 13.55 -5.70 -23.32
C HIS A 276 13.30 -4.19 -23.16
N PRO A 277 14.17 -3.45 -22.45
CA PRO A 277 13.94 -2.05 -22.08
C PRO A 277 14.00 -1.13 -23.30
N ARG A 278 12.87 -1.04 -24.00
CA ARG A 278 12.65 -0.12 -25.13
C ARG A 278 12.60 1.32 -24.64
N LEU A 279 12.06 1.54 -23.44
CA LEU A 279 12.07 2.82 -22.76
C LEU A 279 13.39 3.02 -22.02
N GLY A 280 14.14 4.08 -22.37
CA GLY A 280 15.34 4.51 -21.66
C GLY A 280 16.52 3.52 -21.59
N GLY A 281 16.42 2.37 -22.26
CA GLY A 281 17.48 1.36 -22.34
C GLY A 281 17.78 0.63 -21.02
N PRO A 282 18.87 -0.16 -20.96
CA PRO A 282 19.24 -0.91 -19.75
C PRO A 282 19.43 -0.05 -18.50
N ALA A 283 19.89 1.19 -18.65
CA ALA A 283 20.06 2.13 -17.54
C ALA A 283 18.72 2.51 -16.88
N PHE A 284 17.63 2.59 -17.67
CA PHE A 284 16.29 2.85 -17.14
C PHE A 284 15.83 1.70 -16.24
N LEU A 285 15.98 0.46 -16.70
CA LEU A 285 15.59 -0.72 -15.93
C LEU A 285 16.43 -0.85 -14.65
N GLN A 286 17.75 -0.64 -14.76
CA GLN A 286 18.64 -0.65 -13.60
C GLN A 286 18.19 0.35 -12.54
N GLN A 287 17.82 1.57 -12.95
CA GLN A 287 17.32 2.58 -12.03
C GLN A 287 15.94 2.22 -11.47
N MET A 288 15.03 1.69 -12.28
CA MET A 288 13.71 1.23 -11.81
C MET A 288 13.81 0.15 -10.71
N LEU A 289 14.87 -0.66 -10.74
CA LEU A 289 15.13 -1.73 -9.76
C LEU A 289 16.08 -1.31 -8.64
N GLU A 290 16.55 -0.06 -8.61
CA GLU A 290 17.36 0.45 -7.52
C GLU A 290 16.52 0.53 -6.24
N ARG A 291 16.87 -0.32 -5.27
CA ARG A 291 16.22 -0.43 -3.98
C ARG A 291 16.62 0.73 -3.07
N GLY A 292 15.66 1.27 -2.32
CA GLY A 292 15.91 2.33 -1.36
C GLY A 292 16.81 1.87 -0.20
N LYS A 293 17.45 2.84 0.45
CA LYS A 293 18.33 2.63 1.59
C LYS A 293 18.03 3.66 2.68
N LEU A 294 17.92 3.21 3.93
CA LEU A 294 17.75 4.09 5.09
C LEU A 294 19.10 4.68 5.53
N ASN A 295 19.04 5.73 6.34
CA ASN A 295 20.22 6.44 6.87
C ASN A 295 21.15 5.52 7.69
N ASN A 296 20.60 4.48 8.31
CA ASN A 296 21.36 3.47 9.07
C ASN A 296 22.07 2.44 8.17
N GLY A 297 21.86 2.47 6.86
CA GLY A 297 22.45 1.54 5.90
C GLY A 297 21.57 0.36 5.49
N GLU A 298 20.40 0.20 6.10
CA GLU A 298 19.45 -0.87 5.79
C GLU A 298 18.86 -0.71 4.38
N GLN A 299 18.86 -1.81 3.62
CA GLN A 299 18.32 -1.84 2.26
C GLN A 299 16.86 -2.29 2.27
N LEU A 300 15.97 -1.47 1.70
CA LEU A 300 14.54 -1.71 1.63
C LEU A 300 14.21 -2.69 0.51
N ASP A 301 13.15 -3.48 0.65
CA ASP A 301 12.59 -4.30 -0.46
C ASP A 301 11.79 -3.46 -1.48
N TYR A 302 11.81 -2.12 -1.37
CA TYR A 302 11.07 -1.20 -2.24
C TYR A 302 12.02 -0.39 -3.15
N ALA A 303 11.67 -0.31 -4.43
CA ALA A 303 12.40 0.40 -5.49
C ALA A 303 11.54 1.53 -6.09
N PHE A 304 11.55 1.73 -7.40
CA PHE A 304 10.85 2.83 -8.09
C PHE A 304 9.39 2.45 -8.39
N GLY A 305 8.56 2.37 -7.35
CA GLY A 305 7.17 1.93 -7.49
C GLY A 305 7.03 0.43 -7.67
N LEU A 306 8.04 -0.33 -7.23
CA LEU A 306 8.13 -1.79 -7.33
C LEU A 306 8.62 -2.37 -6.01
N VAL A 307 8.11 -3.54 -5.64
CA VAL A 307 8.59 -4.38 -4.54
C VAL A 307 9.47 -5.47 -5.14
N VAL A 308 10.67 -5.64 -4.61
CA VAL A 308 11.63 -6.67 -5.00
C VAL A 308 11.67 -7.71 -3.89
N GLY A 309 11.23 -8.93 -4.19
CA GLY A 309 11.05 -9.97 -3.19
C GLY A 309 11.34 -11.37 -3.72
N LYS A 310 10.77 -12.36 -3.02
CA LYS A 310 10.81 -13.76 -3.43
C LYS A 310 9.45 -14.43 -3.15
N TYR A 311 9.11 -15.42 -3.97
CA TYR A 311 7.99 -16.32 -3.74
C TYR A 311 8.42 -17.77 -3.98
N LYS A 312 8.35 -18.61 -2.93
CA LYS A 312 8.79 -20.02 -2.94
C LYS A 312 10.15 -20.23 -3.63
N GLY A 313 11.12 -19.38 -3.23
CA GLY A 313 12.51 -19.46 -3.68
C GLY A 313 12.81 -18.85 -5.05
N LEU A 314 11.80 -18.34 -5.78
CA LEU A 314 11.97 -17.59 -7.02
C LEU A 314 11.96 -16.09 -6.73
N PRO A 315 12.84 -15.28 -7.36
CA PRO A 315 12.81 -13.83 -7.23
C PRO A 315 11.54 -13.25 -7.87
N THR A 316 10.97 -12.24 -7.23
CA THR A 316 9.78 -11.55 -7.72
C THR A 316 9.99 -10.04 -7.80
N VAL A 317 9.32 -9.42 -8.77
CA VAL A 317 9.16 -7.97 -8.85
C VAL A 317 7.68 -7.66 -9.07
N ASP A 318 7.07 -6.97 -8.12
CA ASP A 318 5.62 -6.74 -8.12
C ASP A 318 5.23 -5.35 -7.62
N HIS A 319 3.96 -5.01 -7.76
CA HIS A 319 3.34 -3.97 -6.96
C HIS A 319 1.83 -4.21 -6.93
N ALA A 320 1.24 -4.26 -5.75
CA ALA A 320 -0.20 -4.41 -5.59
C ALA A 320 -0.93 -3.04 -5.61
N GLY A 321 -2.22 -3.05 -5.96
CA GLY A 321 -3.09 -1.89 -5.97
C GLY A 321 -4.36 -2.16 -5.18
N GLY A 322 -4.81 -1.16 -4.41
CA GLY A 322 -6.10 -1.21 -3.75
C GLY A 322 -6.67 0.18 -3.54
N ASP A 323 -7.90 0.38 -4.00
CA ASP A 323 -8.58 1.67 -3.91
C ASP A 323 -10.08 1.47 -4.06
N ALA A 324 -10.87 1.96 -3.10
CA ALA A 324 -12.32 1.79 -3.05
C ALA A 324 -12.72 0.33 -3.37
N GLY A 325 -13.49 0.12 -4.45
CA GLY A 325 -13.93 -1.18 -4.97
C GLY A 325 -12.92 -1.95 -5.83
N TYR A 326 -11.75 -1.39 -6.13
CA TYR A 326 -10.77 -1.96 -7.04
C TYR A 326 -9.59 -2.59 -6.31
N ARG A 327 -9.12 -3.72 -6.82
CA ARG A 327 -7.89 -4.39 -6.38
C ARG A 327 -7.10 -4.84 -7.59
N SER A 328 -5.79 -4.77 -7.55
CA SER A 328 -4.95 -5.25 -8.63
C SER A 328 -3.61 -5.79 -8.13
N ASP A 329 -2.98 -6.63 -8.93
CA ASP A 329 -1.60 -7.04 -8.75
C ASP A 329 -0.99 -7.41 -10.10
N MET A 330 0.31 -7.18 -10.23
CA MET A 330 1.11 -7.78 -11.28
C MET A 330 2.43 -8.24 -10.67
N THR A 331 2.65 -9.54 -10.66
CA THR A 331 3.89 -10.14 -10.17
C THR A 331 4.69 -10.69 -11.35
N ARG A 332 5.96 -10.29 -11.43
CA ARG A 332 6.95 -10.82 -12.36
C ARG A 332 7.82 -11.85 -11.65
N PHE A 333 8.23 -12.87 -12.39
CA PHE A 333 9.22 -13.89 -12.03
C PHE A 333 10.37 -13.77 -13.04
N PRO A 334 11.33 -12.84 -12.81
CA PRO A 334 12.28 -12.41 -13.84
C PRO A 334 13.12 -13.53 -14.44
N GLU A 335 13.58 -14.47 -13.61
CA GLU A 335 14.43 -15.59 -14.06
C GLU A 335 13.68 -16.58 -14.95
N GLN A 336 12.34 -16.57 -14.91
CA GLN A 336 11.47 -17.46 -15.68
C GLN A 336 10.86 -16.76 -16.91
N HIS A 337 11.17 -15.47 -17.14
CA HIS A 337 10.48 -14.59 -18.11
C HIS A 337 8.96 -14.79 -18.06
N PHE A 338 8.43 -14.88 -16.85
CA PHE A 338 7.03 -15.19 -16.58
C PHE A 338 6.43 -14.13 -15.68
N SER A 339 5.19 -13.75 -15.98
CA SER A 339 4.45 -12.76 -15.19
C SER A 339 2.97 -13.11 -15.19
N ALA A 340 2.26 -12.68 -14.15
CA ALA A 340 0.80 -12.71 -14.15
C ALA A 340 0.25 -11.41 -13.56
N ALA A 341 -0.81 -10.90 -14.18
CA ALA A 341 -1.54 -9.73 -13.72
C ALA A 341 -3.01 -10.07 -13.47
N VAL A 342 -3.54 -9.62 -12.35
CA VAL A 342 -4.95 -9.79 -11.96
C VAL A 342 -5.52 -8.43 -11.61
N LEU A 343 -6.57 -8.01 -12.31
CA LEU A 343 -7.28 -6.74 -12.08
C LEU A 343 -8.72 -7.05 -11.70
N CYS A 344 -9.18 -6.59 -10.54
CA CYS A 344 -10.49 -6.91 -9.99
C CYS A 344 -11.28 -5.66 -9.63
N ASN A 345 -12.60 -5.73 -9.77
CA ASN A 345 -13.55 -4.68 -9.38
C ASN A 345 -14.35 -5.03 -8.12
N ALA A 346 -13.77 -5.82 -7.22
CA ALA A 346 -14.34 -6.17 -5.92
C ALA A 346 -13.36 -5.91 -4.76
N ALA A 347 -13.77 -5.10 -3.78
CA ALA A 347 -12.94 -4.67 -2.64
C ALA A 347 -12.43 -5.81 -1.74
N ASN A 348 -13.10 -6.97 -1.77
CA ASN A 348 -12.82 -8.14 -0.95
C ASN A 348 -12.06 -9.25 -1.71
N THR A 349 -11.52 -8.95 -2.90
CA THR A 349 -10.57 -9.81 -3.62
C THR A 349 -9.15 -9.62 -3.08
N ASN A 350 -8.28 -10.61 -3.33
CA ASN A 350 -6.86 -10.57 -3.00
C ASN A 350 -6.03 -10.95 -4.25
N PRO A 351 -5.82 -10.01 -5.19
CA PRO A 351 -5.07 -10.27 -6.43
C PRO A 351 -3.65 -10.84 -6.22
N PRO A 352 -2.85 -10.38 -5.23
CA PRO A 352 -1.56 -11.02 -4.94
C PRO A 352 -1.68 -12.51 -4.66
N ALA A 353 -2.69 -12.93 -3.89
CA ALA A 353 -2.94 -14.35 -3.63
C ALA A 353 -3.40 -15.10 -4.90
N LEU A 354 -4.26 -14.50 -5.72
CA LEU A 354 -4.72 -15.09 -6.98
C LEU A 354 -3.56 -15.28 -7.97
N VAL A 355 -2.69 -14.28 -8.12
CA VAL A 355 -1.48 -14.35 -8.95
C VAL A 355 -0.56 -15.46 -8.47
N ARG A 356 -0.33 -15.58 -7.15
CA ARG A 356 0.49 -16.64 -6.56
C ARG A 356 -0.09 -18.04 -6.77
N GLN A 357 -1.41 -18.21 -6.69
CA GLN A 357 -2.08 -19.48 -7.00
C GLN A 357 -1.94 -19.86 -8.49
N VAL A 358 -2.00 -18.89 -9.40
CA VAL A 358 -1.73 -19.11 -10.83
C VAL A 358 -0.26 -19.49 -11.05
N ALA A 359 0.69 -18.83 -10.37
CA ALA A 359 2.10 -19.18 -10.41
C ALA A 359 2.36 -20.59 -9.85
N ASP A 360 1.69 -20.98 -8.77
CA ASP A 360 1.78 -22.33 -8.19
C ASP A 360 1.41 -23.44 -9.20
N ILE A 361 0.47 -23.16 -10.10
CA ILE A 361 0.06 -24.09 -11.17
C ILE A 361 1.08 -24.08 -12.31
N LEU A 362 1.50 -22.89 -12.76
CA LEU A 362 2.25 -22.73 -14.02
C LEU A 362 3.77 -22.79 -13.90
N LEU A 363 4.29 -22.60 -12.68
CA LEU A 363 5.71 -22.69 -12.33
C LEU A 363 5.96 -23.86 -11.36
N ALA A 364 5.04 -24.81 -11.22
CA ALA A 364 5.13 -25.93 -10.27
C ALA A 364 6.47 -26.69 -10.31
N LYS A 365 7.14 -26.72 -11.46
CA LYS A 365 8.44 -27.39 -11.67
C LYS A 365 9.64 -26.53 -11.24
N ASP A 366 9.48 -25.22 -11.25
CA ASP A 366 10.53 -24.23 -10.97
C ASP A 366 10.50 -23.78 -9.50
N LEU A 367 9.31 -23.77 -8.91
CA LEU A 367 9.11 -23.41 -7.51
C LEU A 367 9.89 -24.39 -6.64
N LYS A 368 10.73 -23.84 -5.78
CA LYS A 368 11.44 -24.64 -4.79
C LYS A 368 10.42 -25.11 -3.76
N ALA A 369 10.63 -26.31 -3.20
CA ALA A 369 10.00 -26.62 -1.92
C ALA A 369 10.21 -25.41 -1.01
N PRO A 370 9.19 -24.97 -0.25
CA PRO A 370 9.38 -23.85 0.67
C PRO A 370 10.70 -24.10 1.37
N GLU A 371 11.66 -23.16 1.24
CA GLU A 371 12.82 -23.21 2.11
C GLU A 371 12.21 -23.42 3.49
N PRO A 372 12.62 -24.46 4.25
CA PRO A 372 12.17 -24.55 5.62
C PRO A 372 12.45 -23.17 6.15
N THR A 373 11.39 -22.41 6.49
CA THR A 373 11.53 -21.09 7.12
C THR A 373 12.70 -21.28 8.04
N PRO A 374 13.87 -20.60 7.85
CA PRO A 374 15.06 -20.93 8.60
C PRO A 374 14.54 -21.10 10.00
N ALA A 375 14.57 -22.35 10.47
CA ALA A 375 14.11 -22.61 11.81
C ALA A 375 15.17 -21.83 12.53
N THR A 376 14.84 -20.62 12.95
CA THR A 376 15.68 -19.79 13.78
C THR A 376 15.79 -20.62 15.04
N GLU A 377 16.71 -21.61 15.03
CA GLU A 377 16.47 -22.96 15.56
C GLU A 377 15.22 -22.94 16.41
N ILE A 378 14.03 -23.10 15.80
CA ILE A 378 12.80 -22.96 16.59
C ILE A 378 12.88 -24.17 17.47
N ALA A 379 13.44 -23.96 18.65
CA ALA A 379 13.53 -24.93 19.67
C ALA A 379 12.08 -25.30 19.84
N LYS A 380 11.75 -26.53 19.43
CA LYS A 380 10.63 -27.25 19.98
C LYS A 380 10.93 -27.47 21.47
N SER A 381 11.22 -26.41 22.21
CA SER A 381 10.87 -26.36 23.60
C SER A 381 9.37 -26.13 23.53
N SER A 382 8.61 -27.20 23.68
CA SER A 382 7.30 -27.05 24.28
C SER A 382 7.59 -26.46 25.66
N GLY A 383 7.65 -25.13 25.75
CA GLY A 383 7.70 -24.45 27.04
C GLY A 383 6.58 -25.05 27.87
N ALA A 384 6.91 -25.48 29.09
CA ALA A 384 5.89 -26.00 29.99
C ALA A 384 4.73 -24.99 30.05
N PRO A 385 3.46 -25.44 30.08
CA PRO A 385 2.33 -24.53 30.16
C PRO A 385 2.55 -23.57 31.34
N LEU A 386 2.49 -22.26 31.07
CA LEU A 386 2.60 -21.27 32.13
C LEU A 386 1.55 -21.56 33.21
N SER A 387 1.92 -21.42 34.47
CA SER A 387 0.96 -21.45 35.57
C SER A 387 -0.02 -20.27 35.46
N ALA A 388 -1.17 -20.37 36.13
CA ALA A 388 -2.13 -19.27 36.20
C ALA A 388 -1.48 -17.98 36.78
N GLU A 389 -0.57 -18.11 37.74
CA GLU A 389 0.16 -17.00 38.35
C GLU A 389 1.14 -16.36 37.37
N GLN A 390 1.88 -17.17 36.60
CA GLN A 390 2.80 -16.67 35.58
C GLN A 390 2.04 -15.95 34.46
N MET A 391 0.91 -16.49 34.01
CA MET A 391 0.07 -15.81 33.01
C MET A 391 -0.51 -14.51 33.55
N ALA A 392 -0.98 -14.49 34.81
CA ALA A 392 -1.50 -13.28 35.44
C ALA A 392 -0.43 -12.18 35.55
N ALA A 393 0.83 -12.56 35.79
CA ALA A 393 1.95 -11.61 35.87
C ALA A 393 2.33 -10.97 34.51
N LEU A 394 1.98 -11.61 33.39
CA LEU A 394 2.18 -11.09 32.04
C LEU A 394 0.97 -10.32 31.48
N ALA A 395 -0.18 -10.44 32.15
CA ALA A 395 -1.39 -9.72 31.76
C ALA A 395 -1.27 -8.23 32.11
N GLY A 396 -1.72 -7.36 31.21
CA GLY A 396 -1.59 -5.92 31.38
C GLY A 396 -1.59 -5.16 30.07
N ILE A 397 -1.32 -3.87 30.15
CA ILE A 397 -1.13 -3.00 28.99
C ILE A 397 0.36 -2.68 28.83
N TYR A 398 0.86 -2.80 27.61
CA TYR A 398 2.22 -2.50 27.20
C TYR A 398 2.17 -1.38 26.18
N TRP A 399 2.93 -0.33 26.41
CA TRP A 399 2.88 0.93 25.67
C TRP A 399 4.22 1.23 25.02
N ASN A 400 4.20 1.47 23.71
CA ASN A 400 5.30 2.09 23.01
C ASN A 400 5.09 3.63 23.01
N ARG A 401 5.92 4.33 23.78
CA ARG A 401 5.83 5.79 23.99
C ARG A 401 6.27 6.61 22.78
N GLU A 402 6.99 6.02 21.83
CA GLU A 402 7.48 6.72 20.63
C GLU A 402 6.31 7.03 19.68
N ASP A 403 5.49 6.00 19.42
CA ASP A 403 4.43 6.05 18.42
C ASP A 403 3.01 6.00 19.00
N ASP A 404 2.91 5.94 20.34
CA ASP A 404 1.68 5.74 21.13
C ASP A 404 0.85 4.52 20.69
N ASP A 405 1.55 3.41 20.47
CA ASP A 405 0.96 2.10 20.15
C ASP A 405 0.88 1.20 21.39
N PHE A 406 -0.10 0.28 21.41
CA PHE A 406 -0.43 -0.50 22.59
C PHE A 406 -0.72 -1.97 22.29
N HIS A 407 -0.17 -2.82 23.15
CA HIS A 407 -0.64 -4.20 23.33
C HIS A 407 -1.30 -4.36 24.69
N LYS A 408 -2.41 -5.07 24.71
CA LYS A 408 -3.14 -5.56 25.86
C LYS A 408 -3.00 -7.06 25.88
N ILE A 409 -2.52 -7.57 27.00
CA ILE A 409 -2.40 -8.98 27.27
C ILE A 409 -3.49 -9.36 28.26
N LEU A 410 -4.32 -10.33 27.88
CA LEU A 410 -5.39 -10.89 28.72
C LEU A 410 -5.08 -12.35 29.01
N VAL A 411 -5.61 -12.85 30.12
CA VAL A 411 -5.80 -14.29 30.33
C VAL A 411 -7.26 -14.63 30.03
N LYS A 412 -7.50 -15.47 29.02
CA LYS A 412 -8.83 -15.98 28.68
C LYS A 412 -8.77 -17.48 28.41
N ASP A 413 -9.68 -18.23 29.00
CA ASP A 413 -9.76 -19.69 28.85
C ASP A 413 -8.44 -20.41 29.15
N GLY A 414 -7.70 -19.91 30.15
CA GLY A 414 -6.39 -20.47 30.55
C GLY A 414 -5.26 -20.22 29.54
N LYS A 415 -5.41 -19.27 28.63
CA LYS A 415 -4.40 -18.89 27.64
C LYS A 415 -4.16 -17.38 27.65
N LEU A 416 -2.94 -16.98 27.29
CA LEU A 416 -2.65 -15.58 27.02
C LEU A 416 -3.22 -15.18 25.66
N GLN A 417 -3.81 -13.99 25.60
CA GLN A 417 -4.26 -13.36 24.36
C GLN A 417 -3.68 -11.96 24.23
N ILE A 418 -3.32 -11.57 23.02
CA ILE A 418 -2.78 -10.25 22.68
C ILE A 418 -3.69 -9.59 21.65
N ASN A 419 -3.92 -8.27 21.75
CA ASN A 419 -4.49 -7.54 20.62
C ASN A 419 -3.36 -7.12 19.66
N VAL A 420 -3.52 -7.44 18.38
CA VAL A 420 -2.59 -7.02 17.32
C VAL A 420 -3.41 -6.38 16.22
N GLY A 421 -3.10 -5.14 15.83
CA GLY A 421 -3.78 -4.46 14.73
C GLY A 421 -5.20 -3.95 15.04
N GLY A 422 -5.51 -3.66 16.31
CA GLY A 422 -6.80 -3.11 16.73
C GLY A 422 -7.28 -3.69 18.05
N ASP A 423 -8.59 -3.88 18.19
CA ASP A 423 -9.23 -4.49 19.37
C ASP A 423 -9.46 -6.00 19.24
N GLU A 424 -9.03 -6.62 18.13
CA GLU A 424 -9.13 -8.06 17.95
C GLU A 424 -8.03 -8.78 18.73
N PHE A 425 -8.42 -9.79 19.53
CA PHE A 425 -7.51 -10.56 20.36
C PHE A 425 -7.18 -11.90 19.72
N HIS A 426 -5.89 -12.23 19.69
CA HIS A 426 -5.36 -13.48 19.19
C HIS A 426 -4.68 -14.25 20.32
N THR A 427 -4.79 -15.58 20.28
CA THR A 427 -4.15 -16.45 21.26
C THR A 427 -2.65 -16.45 21.08
N LEU A 428 -1.88 -16.39 22.17
CA LEU A 428 -0.43 -16.58 22.15
C LEU A 428 -0.09 -18.05 22.35
N LYS A 429 0.66 -18.63 21.41
CA LYS A 429 1.22 -19.98 21.53
C LYS A 429 2.65 -19.92 22.08
N PRO A 430 3.02 -20.71 23.11
CA PRO A 430 4.38 -20.70 23.65
C PRO A 430 5.42 -21.14 22.62
N ALA A 431 6.54 -20.42 22.59
CA ALA A 431 7.75 -20.75 21.84
C ALA A 431 8.97 -20.97 22.77
N GLY A 432 8.89 -20.47 24.02
CA GLY A 432 9.86 -20.67 25.09
C GLY A 432 9.26 -20.28 26.45
N GLU A 433 10.10 -20.09 27.47
CA GLU A 433 9.62 -19.69 28.82
C GLU A 433 9.01 -18.28 28.84
N THR A 434 9.54 -17.36 28.04
CA THR A 434 9.04 -15.98 27.92
C THR A 434 8.79 -15.52 26.49
N SER A 435 8.89 -16.43 25.51
CA SER A 435 8.65 -16.16 24.08
C SER A 435 7.39 -16.86 23.59
N PHE A 436 6.64 -16.18 22.74
CA PHE A 436 5.37 -16.62 22.18
C PHE A 436 5.27 -16.24 20.71
N HIS A 437 4.40 -16.95 19.99
CA HIS A 437 3.93 -16.54 18.66
C HIS A 437 2.42 -16.27 18.69
N VAL A 438 1.93 -15.53 17.70
CA VAL A 438 0.49 -15.33 17.52
C VAL A 438 -0.11 -16.58 16.84
N ALA A 439 -1.19 -17.12 17.41
CA ALA A 439 -1.86 -18.30 16.88
C ALA A 439 -3.06 -17.93 15.97
N ASP A 440 -3.56 -18.93 15.25
CA ASP A 440 -4.83 -18.88 14.52
C ASP A 440 -4.91 -17.82 13.39
N VAL A 441 -3.76 -17.30 12.94
CA VAL A 441 -3.64 -16.37 11.82
C VAL A 441 -2.47 -16.76 10.90
N PRO A 442 -2.60 -16.65 9.55
CA PRO A 442 -1.56 -17.11 8.61
C PRO A 442 -0.19 -16.45 8.76
N TRP A 443 -0.14 -15.24 9.33
CA TRP A 443 1.07 -14.46 9.58
C TRP A 443 1.63 -14.65 11.00
N GLY A 444 0.92 -15.36 11.87
CA GLY A 444 1.20 -15.35 13.31
C GLY A 444 2.53 -15.99 13.71
N ASP A 445 3.01 -16.93 12.88
CA ASP A 445 4.31 -17.59 13.06
C ASP A 445 5.50 -16.67 12.75
N GLN A 446 5.27 -15.57 12.03
CA GLN A 446 6.30 -14.58 11.72
C GLN A 446 6.42 -13.51 12.82
N VAL A 447 5.47 -13.49 13.77
CA VAL A 447 5.44 -12.53 14.88
C VAL A 447 5.95 -13.22 16.13
N GLU A 448 7.11 -12.79 16.62
CA GLU A 448 7.59 -13.21 17.94
C GLU A 448 7.22 -12.14 18.97
N ILE A 449 6.63 -12.59 20.07
CA ILE A 449 6.32 -11.78 21.25
C ILE A 449 7.18 -12.30 22.39
N ARG A 450 8.10 -11.47 22.89
CA ARG A 450 8.99 -11.82 23.97
C ARG A 450 8.76 -10.92 25.17
N PHE A 451 8.49 -11.52 26.32
CA PHE A 451 8.41 -10.80 27.58
C PHE A 451 9.77 -10.75 28.26
N LEU A 452 10.14 -9.54 28.68
CA LEU A 452 11.34 -9.28 29.45
C LEU A 452 10.94 -8.83 30.86
N PRO A 453 11.54 -9.41 31.92
CA PRO A 453 11.25 -8.99 33.28
C PRO A 453 11.72 -7.55 33.53
N ALA A 454 11.23 -6.97 34.63
CA ALA A 454 11.74 -5.69 35.10
C ALA A 454 13.25 -5.79 35.40
N SER A 455 13.96 -4.69 35.17
CA SER A 455 15.32 -4.48 35.67
C SER A 455 15.31 -3.37 36.73
N SER A 456 16.45 -3.09 37.35
CA SER A 456 16.60 -1.98 38.30
C SER A 456 16.24 -0.61 37.71
N GLU A 457 16.25 -0.48 36.38
CA GLU A 457 16.05 0.79 35.67
C GLU A 457 14.82 0.81 34.75
N LYS A 458 14.23 -0.36 34.45
CA LYS A 458 13.14 -0.47 33.46
C LYS A 458 12.01 -1.37 33.96
N PRO A 459 10.74 -0.99 33.71
CA PRO A 459 9.61 -1.87 34.01
C PRO A 459 9.68 -3.15 33.15
N PRO A 460 8.80 -4.15 33.40
CA PRO A 460 8.64 -5.28 32.49
C PRO A 460 8.36 -4.78 31.06
N ARG A 461 8.89 -5.47 30.07
CA ARG A 461 8.76 -5.09 28.66
C ARG A 461 8.20 -6.24 27.83
N LEU A 462 7.57 -5.86 26.72
CA LEU A 462 7.19 -6.74 25.63
C LEU A 462 7.98 -6.29 24.41
N GLU A 463 8.68 -7.23 23.79
CA GLU A 463 9.34 -7.06 22.50
C GLU A 463 8.51 -7.77 21.44
N GLN A 464 8.17 -7.04 20.38
CA GLN A 464 7.51 -7.60 19.21
C GLN A 464 8.49 -7.54 18.03
N SER A 465 8.73 -8.67 17.36
CA SER A 465 9.53 -8.70 16.13
C SER A 465 8.77 -9.40 15.01
N PHE A 466 9.02 -8.95 13.78
CA PHE A 466 8.55 -9.58 12.55
C PHE A 466 9.75 -10.18 11.83
N GLY A 467 9.80 -11.50 11.67
CA GLY A 467 10.79 -12.15 10.81
C GLY A 467 12.27 -11.89 11.12
N GLY A 468 12.62 -11.53 12.36
CA GLY A 468 14.01 -11.25 12.78
C GLY A 468 14.47 -9.79 12.65
N GLU A 469 13.56 -8.87 12.36
CA GLU A 469 13.82 -7.41 12.41
C GLU A 469 14.11 -6.92 13.84
N LYS A 470 14.62 -5.69 13.96
CA LYS A 470 14.79 -5.03 15.26
C LYS A 470 13.42 -4.95 15.97
N PRO A 471 13.29 -5.44 17.21
CA PRO A 471 12.00 -5.51 17.86
C PRO A 471 11.48 -4.12 18.26
N ASP A 472 10.18 -3.93 18.11
CA ASP A 472 9.44 -2.86 18.74
C ASP A 472 9.34 -3.14 20.24
N ILE A 473 9.61 -2.12 21.05
CA ILE A 473 9.69 -2.24 22.50
C ILE A 473 8.49 -1.54 23.12
N PHE A 474 7.76 -2.30 23.93
CA PHE A 474 6.62 -1.82 24.69
C PHE A 474 6.90 -1.98 26.19
N GLU A 475 6.67 -0.93 26.95
CA GLU A 475 6.86 -0.94 28.41
C GLU A 475 5.52 -1.21 29.10
N SER A 476 5.53 -2.07 30.12
CA SER A 476 4.37 -2.27 30.98
C SER A 476 3.92 -0.94 31.56
N ALA A 477 2.62 -0.67 31.43
CA ALA A 477 1.99 0.56 31.89
C ALA A 477 0.75 0.26 32.74
N THR A 478 0.32 1.25 33.52
CA THR A 478 -0.87 1.13 34.35
C THR A 478 -2.09 1.58 33.54
N THR A 479 -3.11 0.73 33.50
CA THR A 479 -4.39 1.09 32.86
C THR A 479 -5.04 2.25 33.62
N PHE A 480 -5.52 3.24 32.87
CA PHE A 480 -6.25 4.37 33.44
C PHE A 480 -7.75 4.07 33.47
N THR A 481 -8.34 4.14 34.67
CA THR A 481 -9.79 3.95 34.88
C THR A 481 -10.37 5.25 35.47
N PRO A 482 -10.65 6.26 34.64
CA PRO A 482 -11.08 7.58 35.11
C PRO A 482 -12.49 7.56 35.72
N SER A 483 -12.67 8.37 36.76
CA SER A 483 -13.99 8.80 37.21
C SER A 483 -14.64 9.78 36.22
N GLY A 484 -15.96 9.96 36.31
CA GLY A 484 -16.68 10.94 35.46
C GLY A 484 -16.15 12.38 35.62
N THR A 485 -15.68 12.74 36.82
CA THR A 485 -15.06 14.04 37.09
C THR A 485 -13.72 14.17 36.35
N GLU A 486 -12.86 13.16 36.40
CA GLU A 486 -11.60 13.16 35.65
C GLU A 486 -11.85 13.21 34.14
N LEU A 487 -12.88 12.52 33.65
CA LEU A 487 -13.24 12.58 32.23
C LEU A 487 -13.66 13.99 31.80
N SER A 488 -14.29 14.77 32.68
CA SER A 488 -14.73 16.13 32.35
C SER A 488 -13.59 17.09 32.01
N GLU A 489 -12.36 16.82 32.48
CA GLU A 489 -11.17 17.64 32.16
C GLU A 489 -10.84 17.64 30.65
N TYR A 490 -11.12 16.53 29.96
CA TYR A 490 -10.83 16.33 28.55
C TYR A 490 -11.92 16.89 27.62
N VAL A 491 -13.08 17.27 28.16
CA VAL A 491 -14.17 17.85 27.37
C VAL A 491 -13.74 19.22 26.84
N GLY A 492 -14.03 19.47 25.56
CA GLY A 492 -13.73 20.76 24.93
C GLY A 492 -13.62 20.71 23.43
N ALA A 493 -13.28 21.86 22.85
CA ALA A 493 -13.00 22.02 21.44
C ALA A 493 -11.50 22.02 21.18
N TYR A 494 -11.06 21.25 20.20
CA TYR A 494 -9.67 21.06 19.80
C TYR A 494 -9.51 21.46 18.34
N VAL A 495 -8.52 22.30 18.04
CA VAL A 495 -8.27 22.81 16.69
C VAL A 495 -6.81 22.62 16.30
N SER A 496 -6.55 22.47 15.01
CA SER A 496 -5.21 22.39 14.46
C SER A 496 -5.08 23.43 13.35
N GLU A 497 -3.92 24.05 13.21
CA GLU A 497 -3.66 24.91 12.05
C GLU A 497 -3.49 24.11 10.75
N GLU A 498 -3.30 22.79 10.85
CA GLU A 498 -3.09 21.91 9.70
C GLU A 498 -4.39 21.58 8.94
N ILE A 499 -5.55 21.68 9.61
CA ILE A 499 -6.86 21.32 9.07
C ILE A 499 -7.96 22.22 9.63
N ASP A 500 -9.02 22.47 8.85
CA ASP A 500 -10.11 23.37 9.25
C ASP A 500 -11.10 22.81 10.29
N PRO A 501 -11.45 21.50 10.31
CA PRO A 501 -12.47 21.01 11.23
C PRO A 501 -12.08 21.13 12.70
N VAL A 502 -13.05 21.53 13.52
CA VAL A 502 -12.95 21.48 14.98
C VAL A 502 -13.28 20.07 15.46
N TYR A 503 -12.41 19.52 16.30
CA TYR A 503 -12.59 18.25 16.97
C TYR A 503 -13.18 18.50 18.34
N ARG A 504 -14.32 17.90 18.66
CA ARG A 504 -14.98 18.13 19.95
C ARG A 504 -15.02 16.84 20.75
N ILE A 505 -14.43 16.88 21.93
CA ILE A 505 -14.52 15.83 22.91
C ILE A 505 -15.69 16.15 23.82
N VAL A 506 -16.64 15.23 23.91
CA VAL A 506 -17.86 15.36 24.70
C VAL A 506 -18.03 14.14 25.60
N LEU A 507 -18.80 14.28 26.67
CA LEU A 507 -19.25 13.15 27.48
C LEU A 507 -20.57 12.62 26.93
N LEU A 508 -20.59 11.35 26.53
CA LEU A 508 -21.79 10.62 26.14
C LEU A 508 -21.80 9.29 26.88
N ASP A 509 -22.91 9.00 27.57
CA ASP A 509 -23.11 7.74 28.31
C ASP A 509 -21.94 7.39 29.25
N GLY A 510 -21.38 8.39 29.93
CA GLY A 510 -20.27 8.23 30.87
C GLY A 510 -18.90 7.99 30.24
N ASN A 511 -18.78 8.09 28.91
CA ASN A 511 -17.52 7.92 28.17
C ASN A 511 -17.17 9.18 27.38
N LEU A 512 -15.88 9.36 27.06
CA LEU A 512 -15.49 10.37 26.08
C LEU A 512 -15.91 9.93 24.69
N SER A 513 -16.43 10.87 23.92
CA SER A 513 -16.71 10.69 22.51
C SER A 513 -16.14 11.84 21.70
N LEU A 514 -15.47 11.49 20.59
CA LEU A 514 -14.99 12.44 19.62
C LEU A 514 -16.08 12.69 18.57
N THR A 515 -16.40 13.96 18.36
CA THR A 515 -17.30 14.44 17.31
C THR A 515 -16.55 15.40 16.39
N ARG A 516 -16.77 15.26 15.07
CA ARG A 516 -16.13 16.09 14.04
C ARG A 516 -16.99 16.16 12.78
N LEU A 517 -16.70 17.12 11.91
CA LEU A 517 -17.42 17.35 10.67
C LEU A 517 -17.53 16.06 9.82
N LYS A 518 -18.72 15.82 9.25
CA LYS A 518 -18.99 14.70 8.30
C LYS A 518 -18.66 13.29 8.85
N ARG A 519 -18.61 13.10 10.17
CA ARG A 519 -18.39 11.80 10.83
C ARG A 519 -19.38 11.58 11.96
N LYS A 520 -19.70 10.31 12.23
CA LYS A 520 -20.46 9.94 13.43
C LYS A 520 -19.60 10.15 14.66
N ALA A 521 -20.26 10.37 15.79
CA ALA A 521 -19.60 10.33 17.09
C ALA A 521 -18.95 8.96 17.28
N GLU A 522 -17.69 8.95 17.70
CA GLU A 522 -16.93 7.73 18.01
C GLU A 522 -16.54 7.74 19.48
N ALA A 523 -16.57 6.58 20.13
CA ALA A 523 -16.19 6.46 21.52
C ALA A 523 -14.67 6.41 21.65
N LEU A 524 -14.13 7.14 22.62
CA LEU A 524 -12.73 7.08 23.02
C LEU A 524 -12.60 6.27 24.30
N ARG A 525 -11.76 5.25 24.27
CA ARG A 525 -11.56 4.31 25.38
C ARG A 525 -10.26 4.65 26.10
N PRO A 526 -10.26 4.80 27.43
CA PRO A 526 -9.03 5.09 28.16
C PRO A 526 -8.06 3.91 28.04
N ALA A 527 -6.78 4.23 27.85
CA ALA A 527 -5.68 3.25 27.81
C ALA A 527 -4.77 3.46 29.02
N VAL A 528 -3.94 4.49 28.98
CA VAL A 528 -3.12 4.98 30.11
C VAL A 528 -3.51 6.43 30.40
N ARG A 529 -3.01 7.02 31.49
CA ARG A 529 -3.40 8.39 31.88
C ARG A 529 -3.15 9.35 30.72
N ASP A 530 -4.17 10.17 30.41
CA ASP A 530 -4.19 11.12 29.30
C ASP A 530 -4.09 10.50 27.89
N VAL A 531 -4.14 9.18 27.73
CA VAL A 531 -4.13 8.51 26.42
C VAL A 531 -5.37 7.65 26.23
N PHE A 532 -6.05 7.87 25.11
CA PHE A 532 -7.27 7.18 24.73
C PHE A 532 -7.12 6.59 23.33
N THR A 533 -7.83 5.50 23.05
CA THR A 533 -7.88 4.86 21.72
C THR A 533 -9.30 4.86 21.17
N GLY A 534 -9.43 4.93 19.85
CA GLY A 534 -10.71 4.83 19.15
C GLY A 534 -10.50 4.53 17.67
N ASP A 535 -11.58 4.57 16.89
CA ASP A 535 -11.53 4.27 15.44
C ASP A 535 -10.63 5.24 14.68
N ILE A 536 -10.42 6.46 15.19
CA ILE A 536 -9.48 7.43 14.61
C ILE A 536 -8.01 7.08 14.86
N GLY A 537 -7.70 6.19 15.81
CA GLY A 537 -6.36 5.88 16.28
C GLY A 537 -6.17 6.29 17.75
N THR A 538 -4.95 6.69 18.10
CA THR A 538 -4.57 7.04 19.47
C THR A 538 -4.62 8.56 19.67
N VAL A 539 -5.36 8.98 20.69
CA VAL A 539 -5.48 10.37 21.15
C VAL A 539 -4.77 10.53 22.48
N ARG A 540 -3.64 11.24 22.48
CA ARG A 540 -2.89 11.60 23.69
C ARG A 540 -3.12 13.06 24.03
N PHE A 541 -3.82 13.33 25.12
CA PHE A 541 -4.01 14.68 25.63
C PHE A 541 -2.71 15.24 26.20
N THR A 542 -2.52 16.54 26.04
CA THR A 542 -1.37 17.26 26.57
C THR A 542 -1.83 18.20 27.68
N ARG A 543 -0.98 18.39 28.70
CA ARG A 543 -1.22 19.30 29.80
C ARG A 543 -0.27 20.49 29.75
N ASP A 544 -0.73 21.66 30.20
CA ASP A 544 0.12 22.83 30.42
C ASP A 544 0.96 22.71 31.70
N SER A 545 1.76 23.74 32.00
CA SER A 545 2.57 23.81 33.23
C SER A 545 1.75 23.83 34.53
N ARG A 546 0.45 24.13 34.45
CA ARG A 546 -0.51 24.12 35.58
C ARG A 546 -1.30 22.80 35.67
N GLN A 547 -0.94 21.80 34.87
CA GLN A 547 -1.61 20.50 34.79
C GLN A 547 -3.03 20.53 34.19
N HIS A 548 -3.43 21.59 33.50
CA HIS A 548 -4.70 21.62 32.77
C HIS A 548 -4.55 21.05 31.36
N ILE A 549 -5.58 20.38 30.84
CA ILE A 549 -5.59 19.91 29.45
C ILE A 549 -5.49 21.10 28.50
N SER A 550 -4.40 21.17 27.75
CA SER A 550 -4.07 22.26 26.83
C SER A 550 -4.23 21.90 25.36
N GLY A 551 -4.32 20.61 25.05
CA GLY A 551 -4.39 20.12 23.68
C GLY A 551 -4.44 18.60 23.60
N LEU A 552 -4.24 18.09 22.40
CA LEU A 552 -4.05 16.67 22.15
C LEU A 552 -3.13 16.42 20.96
N VAL A 553 -2.55 15.22 20.94
CA VAL A 553 -1.75 14.68 19.85
C VAL A 553 -2.46 13.43 19.33
N LEU A 554 -2.63 13.36 18.02
CA LEU A 554 -3.26 12.25 17.33
C LEU A 554 -2.20 11.44 16.57
N ASN A 555 -2.20 10.13 16.81
CA ASN A 555 -1.46 9.14 16.03
C ASN A 555 -2.48 8.23 15.33
N ALA A 556 -2.51 8.27 14.00
CA ALA A 556 -3.57 7.65 13.20
C ALA A 556 -2.99 7.05 11.92
N GLY A 557 -2.83 5.73 11.88
CA GLY A 557 -2.28 5.03 10.71
C GLY A 557 -0.92 5.57 10.27
N ARG A 558 -0.89 6.29 9.15
CA ARG A 558 0.33 6.90 8.56
C ARG A 558 0.54 8.36 8.95
N ILE A 559 -0.18 8.82 9.98
CA ILE A 559 0.00 10.13 10.59
C ILE A 559 0.50 9.93 12.01
N ARG A 560 1.63 10.56 12.32
CA ARG A 560 2.22 10.63 13.64
C ARG A 560 2.27 12.07 14.11
N ASN A 561 2.13 12.24 15.42
CA ASN A 561 2.31 13.49 16.14
C ASN A 561 1.46 14.66 15.60
N PHE A 562 0.22 14.40 15.18
CA PHE A 562 -0.66 15.44 14.65
C PHE A 562 -1.29 16.24 15.80
N ARG A 563 -0.97 17.53 15.89
CA ARG A 563 -1.24 18.34 17.09
C ARG A 563 -2.53 19.14 16.96
N PHE A 564 -3.25 19.21 18.06
CA PHE A 564 -4.38 20.10 18.25
C PHE A 564 -4.22 20.87 19.57
N GLU A 565 -4.65 22.12 19.57
CA GLU A 565 -4.76 22.99 20.74
C GLU A 565 -6.19 22.99 21.25
N LYS A 566 -6.37 22.95 22.57
CA LYS A 566 -7.68 23.13 23.20
C LYS A 566 -8.03 24.60 23.11
N LYS A 567 -9.16 24.94 22.50
CA LYS A 567 -9.69 26.30 22.54
C LYS A 567 -10.06 26.65 23.97
N VAL A 568 -9.57 27.79 24.43
CA VAL A 568 -10.06 28.44 25.64
C VAL A 568 -11.45 28.98 25.29
N ASP A 569 -12.46 28.58 26.06
CA ASP A 569 -13.82 29.08 25.92
C ASP A 569 -13.93 30.58 26.23
#